data_AF-A0A0N1IBG3-F1
#
_entry.id   AF-A0A0N1IBG3-F1
#
_cell.length_a   1.000
_cell.length_b   1.000
_cell.length_c   1.000
_cell.angle_alpha   90.00
_cell.angle_beta   90.00
_cell.angle_gamma   90.00
#
_symmetry.space_group_name_H-M   'P 1'
#
loop_
_entity.id
_entity.type
_entity.pdbx_description
1 polymer ?
#
loop_
_entity_poly.entity_id
_entity_poly.type
_entity_poly.pdbx_seq_one_letter_code
_entity_poly.pdbx_strand_id
1 'polypeptide(L)'
;MQPVQPNNNFPGLSQAEVVILSEKLYHINHEGFLFCSRKCITHYGEESIPYNPGEKACMDRCISKVRNGLQMAISHKKDFEHSLRDGALPYQWMKDAASGSL
;
A
#
# COMPACT_ATOMS: atom_id res chain seq x y z
N MET A 1 -18.05 -22.42 -12.29
CA MET A 1 -16.97 -21.61 -11.71
C MET A 1 -15.89 -22.56 -11.24
N GLN A 2 -14.63 -22.39 -11.68
CA GLN A 2 -13.53 -23.23 -11.20
C GLN A 2 -13.18 -22.86 -9.75
N PRO A 3 -12.81 -23.83 -8.90
CA PRO A 3 -12.42 -23.56 -7.52
C PRO A 3 -11.12 -22.76 -7.49
N VAL A 4 -11.10 -21.71 -6.65
CA VAL A 4 -9.94 -20.84 -6.43
C VAL A 4 -8.82 -21.69 -5.82
N GLN A 5 -7.73 -21.88 -6.57
CA GLN A 5 -6.57 -22.63 -6.10
C GLN A 5 -5.89 -21.85 -4.96
N PRO A 6 -5.57 -22.51 -3.83
CA PRO A 6 -4.85 -21.86 -2.74
C PRO A 6 -3.45 -21.44 -3.22
N ASN A 7 -3.11 -20.17 -3.02
CA ASN A 7 -1.82 -19.63 -3.41
C ASN A 7 -0.76 -19.96 -2.34
N ASN A 8 0.09 -20.95 -2.59
CA ASN A 8 1.14 -21.39 -1.66
C ASN A 8 2.18 -20.31 -1.31
N ASN A 9 2.26 -19.21 -2.08
CA ASN A 9 3.19 -18.12 -1.79
C ASN A 9 2.67 -17.13 -0.73
N PHE A 10 1.36 -17.12 -0.47
CA PHE A 10 0.73 -16.26 0.53
C PHE A 10 -0.38 -17.04 1.27
N PRO A 11 -0.02 -17.81 2.31
CA PRO A 11 -0.98 -18.60 3.07
C PRO A 11 -2.08 -17.70 3.65
N GLY A 12 -3.34 -18.09 3.46
CA GLY A 12 -4.49 -17.36 4.02
C GLY A 12 -5.03 -16.21 3.16
N LEU A 13 -4.39 -15.86 2.04
CA LEU A 13 -4.95 -14.93 1.06
C LEU A 13 -5.54 -15.69 -0.13
N SER A 14 -6.77 -15.35 -0.50
CA SER A 14 -7.35 -15.78 -1.76
C SER A 14 -6.56 -15.20 -2.93
N GLN A 15 -6.57 -15.88 -4.07
CA GLN A 15 -5.87 -15.41 -5.27
C GLN A 15 -6.31 -13.99 -5.68
N ALA A 16 -7.59 -13.66 -5.49
CA ALA A 16 -8.14 -12.32 -5.74
C ALA A 16 -7.52 -11.26 -4.83
N GLU A 17 -7.35 -11.54 -3.53
CA GLU A 17 -6.72 -10.60 -2.60
C GLU A 17 -5.25 -10.36 -2.94
N VAL A 18 -4.52 -11.38 -3.39
CA VAL A 18 -3.12 -11.24 -3.83
C VAL A 18 -3.02 -10.32 -5.05
N VAL A 19 -3.91 -10.47 -6.03
CA VAL A 19 -3.96 -9.60 -7.22
C VAL A 19 -4.26 -8.15 -6.82
N ILE A 20 -5.30 -7.93 -6.00
CA ILE A 20 -5.66 -6.59 -5.51
C ILE A 20 -4.51 -5.95 -4.74
N LEU A 21 -3.79 -6.72 -3.93
CA LEU A 21 -2.64 -6.22 -3.18
C LEU A 21 -1.49 -5.82 -4.10
N SER A 22 -1.23 -6.64 -5.13
CA SER A 22 -0.20 -6.37 -6.14
C SER A 22 -0.53 -5.12 -6.97
N GLU A 23 -1.81 -4.94 -7.33
CA GLU A 23 -2.32 -3.75 -8.00
C GLU A 23 -2.16 -2.52 -7.11
N LYS A 24 -2.56 -2.59 -5.82
CA LYS A 24 -2.37 -1.49 -4.88
C LYS A 24 -0.89 -1.09 -4.75
N LEU A 25 0.01 -2.06 -4.66
CA LEU A 25 1.46 -1.81 -4.61
C LEU A 25 1.96 -1.19 -5.92
N TYR A 26 1.45 -1.65 -7.07
CA TYR A 26 1.74 -1.07 -8.38
C TYR A 26 1.27 0.38 -8.47
N HIS A 27 0.02 0.69 -8.08
CA HIS A 27 -0.51 2.05 -8.09
C HIS A 27 0.24 2.98 -7.12
N ILE A 28 0.57 2.51 -5.91
CA ILE A 28 1.35 3.33 -4.96
C ILE A 28 2.73 3.67 -5.52
N ASN A 29 3.41 2.70 -6.14
CA ASN A 29 4.74 2.91 -6.72
C ASN A 29 4.70 3.76 -8.00
N HIS A 30 3.75 3.47 -8.90
CA HIS A 30 3.72 4.03 -10.23
C HIS A 30 2.97 5.37 -10.29
N GLU A 31 1.83 5.47 -9.60
CA GLU A 31 1.01 6.68 -9.57
C GLU A 31 1.44 7.66 -8.48
N GLY A 32 2.31 7.26 -7.56
CA GLY A 32 2.79 8.12 -6.47
C GLY A 32 3.37 9.45 -6.96
N PHE A 33 4.17 9.42 -8.02
CA PHE A 33 4.69 10.65 -8.64
C PHE A 33 3.58 11.50 -9.25
N LEU A 34 2.64 10.91 -10.00
CA LEU A 34 1.52 11.62 -10.62
C LEU A 34 0.54 12.21 -9.60
N PHE A 35 0.34 11.51 -8.49
CA PHE A 35 -0.43 12.01 -7.36
C PHE A 35 0.24 13.24 -6.75
N CYS A 36 1.54 13.15 -6.48
CA CYS A 36 2.29 14.27 -5.92
C CYS A 36 2.35 15.45 -6.89
N SER A 37 2.54 15.22 -8.19
CA SER A 37 2.59 16.29 -9.17
C SER A 37 1.25 17.03 -9.27
N ARG A 38 0.12 16.30 -9.32
CA ARG A 38 -1.22 16.90 -9.31
C ARG A 38 -1.53 17.70 -8.04
N LYS A 39 -0.94 17.35 -6.90
CA LYS A 39 -1.19 18.01 -5.61
C LYS A 39 -0.26 19.19 -5.34
N CYS A 40 0.96 19.14 -5.85
CA CYS A 40 2.02 20.09 -5.50
C CYS A 40 2.40 21.05 -6.64
N ILE A 41 2.14 20.70 -7.90
CA ILE A 41 2.45 21.56 -9.05
C ILE A 41 1.19 22.30 -9.46
N THR A 42 1.14 23.58 -9.15
CA THR A 42 -0.01 24.45 -9.44
C THR A 42 0.32 25.54 -10.44
N HIS A 43 1.60 25.88 -10.61
CA HIS A 43 2.05 26.89 -11.56
C HIS A 43 2.58 26.25 -12.85
N TYR A 44 1.93 26.59 -13.96
CA TYR A 44 2.32 26.18 -15.31
C TYR A 44 2.57 27.45 -16.13
N GLY A 45 3.82 27.92 -16.18
CA GLY A 45 4.24 29.13 -16.90
C GLY A 45 5.69 29.02 -17.38
N GLU A 46 6.16 29.94 -18.23
CA GLU A 46 7.51 29.87 -18.82
C GLU A 46 8.64 29.90 -17.76
N GLU A 47 8.39 30.45 -16.57
CA GLU A 47 9.33 30.44 -15.42
C GLU A 47 9.09 29.31 -14.41
N SER A 48 8.22 28.34 -14.72
CA SER A 48 7.90 27.22 -13.80
C SER A 48 9.06 26.25 -13.55
N ILE A 49 10.18 26.41 -14.25
CA ILE A 49 11.41 25.66 -14.04
C ILE A 49 12.56 26.64 -13.75
N PRO A 50 13.24 26.54 -12.60
CA PRO A 50 13.01 25.55 -11.53
C PRO A 50 11.73 25.85 -10.74
N TYR A 51 11.01 24.80 -10.32
CA TYR A 51 9.76 24.85 -9.54
C TYR A 51 9.63 26.07 -8.63
N ASN A 52 8.44 26.65 -8.55
CA ASN A 52 8.20 27.80 -7.67
C ASN A 52 8.59 27.48 -6.22
N PRO A 53 9.08 28.48 -5.44
CA PRO A 53 9.44 28.30 -4.05
C PRO A 53 8.27 27.71 -3.25
N GLY A 54 8.39 26.45 -2.83
CA GLY A 54 7.36 25.71 -2.10
C GLY A 54 6.79 24.50 -2.86
N GLU A 55 6.68 24.55 -4.19
CA GLU A 55 6.18 23.42 -5.00
C GLU A 55 7.16 22.25 -4.96
N LYS A 56 8.46 22.53 -5.12
CA LYS A 56 9.51 21.52 -4.94
C LYS A 56 9.47 20.90 -3.54
N ALA A 57 9.36 21.73 -2.50
CA ALA A 57 9.30 21.25 -1.13
C ALA A 57 8.04 20.41 -0.85
N CYS A 58 6.90 20.78 -1.43
CA CYS A 58 5.67 19.98 -1.40
C CYS A 58 5.89 18.63 -2.10
N MET A 59 6.45 18.66 -3.30
CA MET A 59 6.70 17.46 -4.12
C MET A 59 7.63 16.49 -3.39
N ASP A 60 8.76 16.98 -2.87
CA ASP A 60 9.75 16.20 -2.13
C ASP A 60 9.13 15.56 -0.87
N ARG A 61 8.35 16.34 -0.11
CA ARG A 61 7.63 15.84 1.08
C ARG A 61 6.56 14.81 0.71
N CYS A 62 5.83 15.03 -0.38
CA CYS A 62 4.81 14.10 -0.84
C CYS A 62 5.42 12.76 -1.28
N ILE A 63 6.47 12.79 -2.11
CA ILE A 63 7.20 11.59 -2.54
C ILE A 63 7.75 10.85 -1.33
N SER A 64 8.34 11.58 -0.37
CA SER A 64 8.83 10.98 0.88
C SER A 64 7.71 10.28 1.66
N LYS A 65 6.53 10.90 1.79
CA LYS A 65 5.37 10.28 2.46
C LYS A 65 4.87 9.04 1.72
N VAL A 66 4.79 9.08 0.40
CA VAL A 66 4.36 7.92 -0.40
C VAL A 66 5.35 6.76 -0.21
N ARG A 67 6.65 7.03 -0.32
CA ARG A 67 7.70 6.02 -0.15
C ARG A 67 7.73 5.45 1.27
N ASN A 68 7.67 6.31 2.28
CA ASN A 68 7.67 5.88 3.69
C ASN A 68 6.40 5.10 4.01
N GLY A 69 5.23 5.55 3.52
CA GLY A 69 3.96 4.84 3.67
C GLY A 69 4.00 3.45 3.03
N LEU A 70 4.62 3.32 1.86
CA LEU A 70 4.84 2.03 1.22
C LEU A 70 5.74 1.12 2.06
N GLN A 71 6.86 1.62 2.56
CA GLN A 71 7.76 0.85 3.42
C GLN A 71 7.07 0.41 4.71
N MET A 72 6.28 1.29 5.32
CA MET A 72 5.44 0.95 6.47
C MET A 72 4.44 -0.15 6.15
N ALA A 73 3.73 -0.06 5.01
CA ALA A 73 2.77 -1.08 4.60
C ALA A 73 3.45 -2.45 4.39
N ILE A 74 4.65 -2.47 3.79
CA ILE A 74 5.45 -3.69 3.63
C ILE A 74 5.86 -4.25 5.00
N SER A 75 6.32 -3.40 5.92
CA SER A 75 6.70 -3.83 7.28
C SER A 75 5.52 -4.42 8.02
N HIS A 76 4.40 -3.70 8.08
CA HIS A 76 3.18 -4.16 8.75
C HIS A 76 2.66 -5.47 8.16
N LYS A 77 2.75 -5.65 6.83
CA LYS A 77 2.40 -6.92 6.20
C LYS A 77 3.28 -8.06 6.70
N LYS A 78 4.60 -7.86 6.75
CA LYS A 78 5.54 -8.88 7.26
C LYS A 78 5.26 -9.22 8.72
N ASP A 79 5.04 -8.22 9.56
CA ASP A 79 4.76 -8.42 10.99
C ASP A 79 3.44 -9.18 11.19
N PHE A 80 2.44 -8.85 10.37
CA PHE A 80 1.16 -9.55 10.33
C PHE A 80 1.31 -11.01 9.88
N GLU A 81 2.02 -11.26 8.78
CA GLU A 81 2.28 -12.62 8.28
C GLU A 81 3.08 -13.45 9.29
N HIS A 82 4.02 -12.85 10.01
CA HIS A 82 4.76 -13.52 11.08
C HIS A 82 3.83 -13.89 12.24
N SER A 83 3.01 -12.94 12.70
CA SER A 83 2.02 -13.17 13.76
C SER A 83 1.08 -14.32 13.42
N LEU A 84 0.60 -14.38 12.17
CA LEU A 84 -0.24 -15.49 11.70
C LEU A 84 0.49 -16.84 11.71
N ARG A 85 1.77 -16.89 11.29
CA ARG A 85 2.58 -18.12 11.34
C ARG A 85 2.78 -18.63 12.76
N ASP A 86 2.90 -17.70 13.71
CA ASP A 86 3.07 -18.02 15.13
C ASP A 86 1.74 -18.39 15.81
N GLY A 87 0.64 -18.47 15.05
CA GLY A 87 -0.70 -18.78 15.55
C GLY A 87 -1.36 -17.64 16.32
N ALA A 88 -0.76 -16.45 16.32
CA ALA A 88 -1.39 -15.27 16.89
C ALA A 88 -2.47 -14.75 15.92
N LEU A 89 -3.69 -14.57 16.43
CA LEU A 89 -4.79 -13.91 15.73
C LEU A 89 -4.82 -12.44 16.20
N PRO A 90 -4.15 -11.51 15.50
CA PRO A 90 -3.88 -10.17 16.05
C PRO A 90 -5.12 -9.28 16.15
N TYR A 91 -6.14 -9.51 15.32
CA TYR A 91 -7.36 -8.71 15.29
C TYR A 91 -8.54 -9.46 15.90
N GLN A 92 -9.44 -8.72 16.56
CA GLN A 92 -10.60 -9.29 17.24
C GLN A 92 -11.49 -10.09 16.29
N TRP A 93 -11.76 -9.57 15.09
CA TRP A 93 -12.55 -10.27 14.08
C TRP A 93 -11.93 -11.62 13.66
N MET A 94 -10.61 -11.78 13.69
CA MET A 94 -9.96 -13.05 13.37
C MET A 94 -10.16 -14.07 14.49
N LYS A 95 -10.11 -13.61 15.75
CA LYS A 95 -10.41 -14.43 16.92
C LYS A 95 -11.86 -14.88 16.90
N ASP A 96 -12.77 -13.94 16.62
CA ASP A 96 -14.20 -14.20 16.52
C ASP A 96 -14.52 -15.18 15.39
N ALA A 97 -13.83 -15.08 14.24
CA ALA A 97 -13.96 -16.03 13.13
C ALA A 97 -13.51 -17.43 13.54
N ALA A 98 -12.35 -17.54 14.21
CA ALA A 98 -11.80 -18.80 14.66
C ALA A 98 -12.64 -19.48 15.76
N SER A 99 -13.31 -18.68 16.60
CA SER A 99 -14.25 -19.19 17.61
C SER A 99 -15.67 -19.44 17.08
N GLY A 100 -15.93 -19.18 15.79
CA GLY A 100 -17.25 -19.38 15.17
C GLY A 100 -18.31 -18.37 15.58
N SER A 101 -17.90 -17.17 16.00
CA SER A 101 -18.75 -16.09 16.52
C SER A 101 -19.17 -15.06 15.47
N LEU A 102 -18.93 -15.34 14.18
CA LEU A 102 -18.98 -14.38 13.08
C LEU A 102 -20.18 -14.62 12.17
#